data_AF-A0A529PWJ0-F1
#
_entry.id   AF-A0A529PWJ0-F1
#
_cell.length_a   1.000
_cell.length_b   1.000
_cell.length_c   1.000
_cell.angle_alpha   90.00
_cell.angle_beta   90.00
_cell.angle_gamma   90.00
#
_symmetry.space_group_name_H-M   'P 1'
#
loop_
_entity.id
_entity.type
_entity.pdbx_description
1 polymer ?
#
loop_
_entity_poly.entity_id
_entity_poly.type
_entity_poly.pdbx_seq_one_letter_code
_entity_poly.pdbx_strand_id
1 'polypeptide(L)'
;DRLIDTLSSSVKTVVGRTPALSTSGGTSDARFIKDYCPVVEFGLVGKTMHMVDERVALADLETLTQIYERFIEDWFAKGLS
;
A
#
# COMPACT_ATOMS: atom_id res chain seq x y z
N ASP A 1 -0.78 0.04 14.93
CA ASP A 1 -1.55 1.24 14.52
C ASP A 1 -2.63 0.73 13.58
N ARG A 2 -3.91 1.06 13.81
CA ARG A 2 -5.05 0.48 13.07
C ARG A 2 -4.84 0.53 11.55
N LEU A 3 -4.27 1.62 11.02
CA LEU A 3 -4.02 1.79 9.58
C LEU A 3 -3.00 0.77 9.07
N ILE A 4 -1.82 0.74 9.70
CA ILE A 4 -0.71 -0.16 9.35
C ILE A 4 -1.11 -1.62 9.56
N ASP A 5 -1.78 -1.94 10.68
CA ASP A 5 -2.16 -3.29 11.05
C ASP A 5 -3.20 -3.85 10.08
N THR A 6 -4.16 -3.02 9.65
CA THR A 6 -5.17 -3.43 8.67
C THR A 6 -4.54 -3.64 7.30
N LEU A 7 -3.75 -2.68 6.80
CA LEU A 7 -3.07 -2.82 5.51
C LEU A 7 -2.13 -4.04 5.49
N SER A 8 -1.36 -4.24 6.56
CA SER A 8 -0.44 -5.40 6.67
C SER A 8 -1.19 -6.74 6.65
N SER A 9 -2.36 -6.80 7.27
CA SER A 9 -3.24 -7.98 7.25
C SER A 9 -3.80 -8.24 5.85
N SER A 10 -4.24 -7.20 5.15
CA SER A 10 -4.78 -7.31 3.78
C SER A 10 -3.69 -7.78 2.81
N VAL A 11 -2.48 -7.19 2.87
CA VAL A 11 -1.30 -7.62 2.10
C VAL A 11 -0.98 -9.09 2.39
N LYS A 12 -0.91 -9.48 3.67
CA LYS A 12 -0.62 -10.86 4.05
C LYS A 12 -1.68 -11.83 3.54
N THR A 13 -2.94 -11.41 3.47
CA THR A 13 -4.02 -12.28 2.99
C THR A 13 -3.94 -12.49 1.48
N VAL A 14 -3.64 -11.45 0.72
CA VAL A 14 -3.54 -11.55 -0.76
C VAL A 14 -2.25 -12.25 -1.20
N VAL A 15 -1.12 -11.93 -0.57
CA VAL A 15 0.21 -12.35 -1.04
C VAL A 15 0.82 -13.48 -0.19
N GLY A 16 0.25 -13.78 0.97
CA GLY A 16 0.75 -14.80 1.90
C GLY A 16 2.00 -14.38 2.70
N ARG A 17 2.45 -13.13 2.58
CA ARG A 17 3.68 -12.60 3.21
C ARG A 17 3.40 -11.32 3.97
N THR A 18 4.05 -11.14 5.12
CA THR A 18 3.99 -9.88 5.88
C THR A 18 4.85 -8.83 5.19
N PRO A 19 4.32 -7.62 4.90
CA PRO A 19 5.13 -6.54 4.34
C PRO A 19 6.16 -6.03 5.36
N ALA A 20 7.33 -5.62 4.88
CA ALA A 20 8.29 -4.91 5.71
C ALA A 20 7.83 -3.45 5.88
N LEU A 21 7.86 -2.95 7.12
CA LEU A 21 7.62 -1.53 7.39
C LEU A 21 8.93 -0.78 7.18
N SER A 22 8.87 0.31 6.42
CA SER A 22 10.03 1.15 6.20
C SER A 22 9.66 2.63 6.14
N THR A 23 10.56 3.46 6.65
CA THR A 23 10.59 4.91 6.43
C THR A 23 11.72 5.30 5.46
N SER A 24 12.40 4.32 4.87
CA SER A 24 13.44 4.53 3.86
C SER A 24 12.82 4.84 2.49
N GLY A 25 13.39 5.79 1.76
CA GLY A 25 12.94 6.11 0.40
C GLY A 25 13.15 7.58 0.07
N GLY A 26 12.53 8.03 -1.02
CA GLY A 26 12.38 9.44 -1.33
C GLY A 26 11.31 10.11 -0.46
N THR A 27 11.00 11.38 -0.75
CA THR A 27 9.83 12.05 -0.18
C THR A 27 8.62 11.83 -1.09
N SER A 28 7.43 11.78 -0.49
CA SER A 28 6.16 11.89 -1.20
C SER A 28 5.39 13.12 -0.71
N ASP A 29 4.18 13.32 -1.22
CA ASP A 29 3.24 14.33 -0.73
C ASP A 29 2.68 14.03 0.67
N ALA A 30 2.94 12.82 1.22
CA ALA A 30 2.62 12.48 2.61
C ALA A 30 3.20 13.50 3.60
N ARG A 31 4.33 14.15 3.27
CA ARG A 31 4.93 15.22 4.08
C ARG A 31 3.98 16.39 4.35
N PHE A 32 3.02 16.62 3.47
CA PHE A 32 2.00 17.67 3.63
C PHE A 32 0.73 17.16 4.31
N ILE A 33 0.44 15.85 4.22
CA ILE A 33 -0.81 15.24 4.70
C ILE A 33 -0.69 14.74 6.15
N LYS A 34 0.51 14.31 6.57
CA LYS A 34 0.73 13.66 7.88
C LYS A 34 0.36 14.50 9.11
N ASP A 35 0.25 15.81 8.99
CA ASP A 35 -0.22 16.67 10.09
C ASP A 35 -1.76 16.66 10.25
N TYR A 36 -2.51 16.13 9.28
CA TYR A 36 -3.98 16.09 9.28
C TYR A 36 -4.55 14.70 9.60
N CYS A 37 -3.86 13.63 9.25
CA CYS A 37 -4.30 12.27 9.52
C CYS A 37 -3.14 11.25 9.50
N PRO A 38 -3.34 10.02 10.02
CA PRO A 38 -2.39 8.94 9.81
C PRO A 38 -2.22 8.63 8.31
N VAL A 39 -0.97 8.49 7.87
CA VAL A 39 -0.63 8.22 6.46
C VAL A 39 0.23 6.96 6.38
N VAL A 40 -0.05 6.14 5.37
CA VAL A 40 0.80 5.00 4.97
C VAL A 40 0.97 5.05 3.46
N GLU A 41 2.18 4.71 3.00
CA GLU A 41 2.48 4.58 1.58
C GLU A 41 2.64 3.11 1.22
N PHE A 42 2.01 2.72 0.12
CA PHE A 42 2.06 1.37 -0.41
C PHE A 42 1.80 1.42 -1.90
N GLY A 43 2.55 0.64 -2.70
CA GLY A 43 2.44 0.66 -4.15
C GLY A 43 3.39 -0.31 -4.83
N LEU A 44 3.46 -0.21 -6.16
CA LEU A 44 4.33 -1.05 -6.99
C LEU A 44 5.82 -0.79 -6.72
N VAL A 45 6.65 -1.77 -7.06
CA VAL A 45 8.10 -1.57 -7.06
C VAL A 45 8.49 -0.74 -8.27
N GLY A 46 8.89 0.51 -8.05
CA GLY A 46 9.27 1.48 -9.08
C GLY A 46 10.63 1.22 -9.75
N LYS A 47 10.92 0.00 -10.22
CA LYS A 47 12.22 -0.36 -10.83
C LYS A 47 12.55 0.48 -12.08
N THR A 48 11.54 0.92 -12.80
CA THR A 48 11.62 1.69 -14.04
C THR A 48 10.97 3.07 -13.93
N MET A 49 10.59 3.49 -12.71
CA MET A 49 9.91 4.76 -12.48
C MET A 49 10.80 5.94 -12.93
N HIS A 50 10.23 6.86 -13.70
CA HIS A 50 10.94 8.01 -14.31
C HIS A 50 12.01 7.64 -15.36
N MET A 51 12.00 6.41 -15.89
CA MET A 51 12.86 5.99 -16.99
C MET A 51 12.09 6.00 -18.33
N VAL A 52 12.81 6.05 -19.45
CA VAL A 52 12.21 5.73 -20.76
C VAL A 52 11.72 4.28 -20.74
N ASP A 53 10.57 4.02 -21.36
CA ASP A 53 9.87 2.72 -21.35
C ASP A 53 9.47 2.24 -19.94
N GLU A 54 9.03 3.18 -19.10
CA GLU A 54 8.40 2.87 -17.80
C GLU A 54 7.28 1.83 -17.97
N ARG A 55 7.37 0.75 -17.19
CA ARG A 55 6.48 -0.41 -17.31
C ARG A 55 6.42 -1.21 -16.03
N VAL A 56 5.33 -1.94 -15.88
CA VAL A 56 5.09 -2.89 -14.80
C VAL A 56 4.63 -4.23 -15.37
N ALA A 57 4.89 -5.33 -14.67
CA ALA A 57 4.27 -6.61 -14.98
C ALA A 57 2.76 -6.54 -14.69
N LEU A 58 1.93 -7.05 -15.61
CA LEU A 58 0.47 -7.06 -15.42
C LEU A 58 0.07 -7.79 -14.13
N ALA A 59 0.74 -8.89 -13.81
CA ALA A 59 0.51 -9.64 -12.57
C ALA A 59 0.77 -8.80 -11.29
N ASP A 60 1.76 -7.90 -11.30
CA ASP A 60 2.02 -7.02 -10.15
C ASP A 60 0.91 -5.96 -10.01
N LEU A 61 0.40 -5.45 -11.13
CA LEU A 61 -0.72 -4.49 -11.16
C LEU A 61 -2.03 -5.14 -10.68
N GLU A 62 -2.32 -6.35 -11.14
CA GLU A 62 -3.48 -7.14 -10.70
C GLU A 62 -3.39 -7.45 -9.20
N THR A 63 -2.22 -7.88 -8.72
CA THR A 63 -1.98 -8.15 -7.30
C THR A 63 -2.17 -6.88 -6.46
N LEU A 64 -1.64 -5.74 -6.90
CA LEU A 64 -1.83 -4.47 -6.19
C LEU A 64 -3.30 -4.07 -6.12
N THR A 65 -4.06 -4.29 -7.20
CA THR A 65 -5.50 -4.02 -7.24
C THR A 65 -6.25 -4.85 -6.19
N GLN A 66 -5.97 -6.16 -6.13
CA GLN A 66 -6.55 -7.06 -5.12
C GLN A 66 -6.22 -6.65 -3.69
N ILE A 67 -5.00 -6.15 -3.44
CA ILE A 67 -4.61 -5.65 -2.11
C ILE A 67 -5.42 -4.42 -1.72
N TYR A 68 -5.58 -3.45 -2.63
CA TYR A 68 -6.37 -2.25 -2.33
C TYR A 68 -7.84 -2.57 -2.10
N GLU A 69 -8.43 -3.41 -2.95
CA GLU A 69 -9.82 -3.87 -2.78
C GLU A 69 -10.01 -4.49 -1.40
N ARG A 70 -9.16 -5.46 -1.05
CA ARG A 70 -9.23 -6.13 0.24
C ARG A 70 -8.99 -5.18 1.42
N PHE A 71 -8.06 -4.23 1.29
CA PHE A 71 -7.80 -3.24 2.34
C PHE A 71 -9.01 -2.34 2.59
N ILE A 72 -9.67 -1.87 1.53
CA ILE A 72 -10.88 -1.04 1.64
C ILE A 72 -11.99 -1.83 2.34
N GLU A 73 -12.22 -3.09 1.94
CA GLU A 73 -13.18 -3.97 2.60
C GLU A 73 -12.87 -4.16 4.10
N ASP A 74 -11.64 -4.56 4.44
CA ASP A 74 -11.22 -4.78 5.83
C ASP A 74 -11.32 -3.50 6.67
N TRP A 75 -11.01 -2.34 6.08
CA TRP A 75 -11.00 -1.05 6.77
C TRP A 75 -12.39 -0.61 7.22
N PHE A 76 -13.37 -0.72 6.31
CA PHE A 76 -14.75 -0.32 6.57
C PHE A 76 -15.55 -1.40 7.31
N ALA A 77 -15.24 -2.69 7.12
CA ALA A 77 -15.86 -3.77 7.91
C ALA A 77 -15.63 -3.59 9.42
N LYS A 78 -14.43 -3.13 9.82
CA LYS A 78 -14.10 -2.84 11.22
C LYS A 78 -14.67 -1.52 11.76
N GLY A 79 -15.27 -0.68 10.91
CA GLY A 79 -15.93 0.57 11.32
C GLY A 79 -17.42 0.40 11.65
N LEU A 80 -17.99 -0.77 11.35
CA LEU A 80 -19.40 -1.11 11.57
C LEU A 80 -19.67 -1.81 12.92
N SER A 81 -18.65 -1.93 13.79
CA SER A 81 -18.74 -2.51 15.14
C SER A 81 -18.73 -1.44 16.23
#